data_AF-A0A916JNF8-F1
#
_entry.id   AF-A0A916JNF8-F1
#
_cell.length_a   1.000
_cell.length_b   1.000
_cell.length_c   1.000
_cell.angle_alpha   90.00
_cell.angle_beta   90.00
_cell.angle_gamma   90.00
#
_symmetry.space_group_name_H-M   'P 1'
#
loop_
_entity.id
_entity.type
_entity.pdbx_description
1 polymer ?
#
loop_
_entity_poly.entity_id
_entity_poly.type
_entity_poly.pdbx_seq_one_letter_code
_entity_poly.pdbx_strand_id
1 'polypeptide(L)'
;MSMTPYEIEYPSIPSGNVFMFTTDSGLDYEVRFARKKDNLLHVSIAFGVTNEEFEGEEYSLTNKGEAFRVMTTIVKIFNHYKELHPNINTYEFVGEPRADEDAEFPTRRLKLYQRYLPRIFDDNWTIEVKGNKAVISKNSLTY
;
A
#
# COMPACT_ATOMS: atom_id res chain seq x y z
N MET A 1 -10.55 9.70 -14.26
CA MET A 1 -9.26 10.26 -14.72
C MET A 1 -8.15 9.40 -14.15
N SER A 2 -7.36 8.74 -15.00
CA SER A 2 -6.11 8.10 -14.59
C SER A 2 -5.03 9.19 -14.51
N MET A 3 -4.52 9.46 -13.32
CA MET A 3 -3.36 10.35 -13.17
C MET A 3 -2.09 9.60 -13.56
N THR A 4 -1.11 10.30 -14.13
CA THR A 4 0.22 9.72 -14.38
C THR A 4 0.92 9.51 -13.04
N PRO A 5 1.42 8.30 -12.73
CA PRO A 5 2.16 8.06 -11.49
C PRO A 5 3.45 8.90 -11.43
N TYR A 6 4.00 9.06 -10.24
CA TYR A 6 5.36 9.60 -10.07
C TYR A 6 6.38 8.64 -10.66
N GLU A 7 7.60 9.14 -10.87
CA GLU A 7 8.75 8.30 -11.18
C GLU A 7 9.06 7.42 -9.96
N ILE A 8 9.24 6.13 -10.20
CA ILE A 8 9.43 5.13 -9.15
C ILE A 8 10.88 4.70 -9.18
N GLU A 9 11.54 4.78 -8.03
CA GLU A 9 12.83 4.16 -7.78
C GLU A 9 12.59 2.71 -7.38
N TYR A 10 12.93 1.81 -8.30
CA TYR A 10 12.79 0.37 -8.11
C TYR A 10 13.97 -0.17 -7.29
N PRO A 11 13.76 -1.21 -6.47
CA PRO A 11 14.85 -1.85 -5.76
C PRO A 11 15.92 -2.40 -6.72
N SER A 12 17.19 -2.36 -6.28
CA SER A 12 18.34 -2.78 -7.09
C SER A 12 18.34 -4.27 -7.46
N ILE A 13 17.48 -5.08 -6.85
CA ILE A 13 17.31 -6.50 -7.14
C ILE A 13 15.81 -6.84 -7.29
N PRO A 14 15.43 -7.81 -8.14
CA PRO A 14 14.02 -8.17 -8.35
C PRO A 14 13.27 -8.65 -7.09
N SER A 15 13.98 -9.26 -6.15
CA SER A 15 13.41 -9.69 -4.86
C SER A 15 13.32 -8.56 -3.82
N GLY A 16 13.77 -7.36 -4.17
CA GLY A 16 13.72 -6.22 -3.29
C GLY A 16 12.27 -5.84 -2.99
N ASN A 17 12.08 -5.33 -1.78
CA ASN A 17 10.76 -5.17 -1.19
C ASN A 17 10.48 -3.74 -0.75
N VAL A 18 11.35 -2.80 -1.12
CA VAL A 18 11.26 -1.38 -0.82
C VAL A 18 11.32 -0.62 -2.14
N PHE A 19 10.35 0.26 -2.34
CA PHE A 19 10.24 1.14 -3.50
C PHE A 19 10.15 2.57 -2.98
N MET A 20 10.74 3.51 -3.72
CA MET A 20 10.73 4.92 -3.32
C MET A 20 10.19 5.78 -4.47
N PHE A 21 9.64 6.94 -4.13
CA PHE A 21 9.31 7.99 -5.11
C PHE A 21 9.19 9.33 -4.39
N THR A 22 9.47 10.41 -5.11
CA THR A 22 9.34 11.78 -4.60
C THR A 22 8.16 12.49 -5.26
N THR A 23 7.35 13.20 -4.48
CA THR A 23 6.21 14.00 -4.99
C THR A 23 6.68 15.33 -5.59
N ASP A 24 5.79 16.03 -6.31
CA ASP A 24 6.10 17.37 -6.84
C ASP A 24 6.34 18.41 -5.71
N SER A 25 5.79 18.15 -4.52
CA SER A 25 6.02 18.92 -3.28
C SER A 25 7.34 18.58 -2.57
N GLY A 26 8.12 17.63 -3.08
CA GLY A 26 9.40 17.23 -2.48
C GLY A 26 9.27 16.26 -1.30
N LEU A 27 8.14 15.56 -1.17
CA LEU A 27 7.96 14.53 -0.15
C LEU A 27 8.48 13.20 -0.66
N ASP A 28 9.35 12.58 0.11
CA ASP A 28 9.92 11.28 -0.17
C ASP A 28 9.05 10.19 0.45
N TYR A 29 8.48 9.34 -0.40
CA TYR A 29 7.66 8.22 0.02
C TYR A 29 8.44 6.92 -0.06
N GLU A 30 8.26 6.07 0.95
CA GLU A 30 8.66 4.66 0.93
C GLU A 30 7.41 3.77 0.83
N VAL A 31 7.48 2.72 0.01
CA VAL A 31 6.51 1.62 -0.03
C VAL A 31 7.24 0.31 0.23
N ARG A 32 6.87 -0.37 1.32
CA ARG A 32 7.51 -1.57 1.83
C ARG A 32 6.57 -2.77 1.84
N PHE A 33 7.06 -3.89 1.31
CA PHE A 33 6.41 -5.19 1.36
C PHE A 33 7.16 -6.10 2.34
N ALA A 34 6.48 -6.63 3.36
CA ALA A 34 7.10 -7.50 4.35
C ALA A 34 6.36 -8.85 4.40
N ARG A 35 7.07 -9.95 4.12
CA ARG A 35 6.52 -11.29 4.32
C ARG A 35 6.38 -11.59 5.81
N LYS A 36 5.27 -12.21 6.23
CA LYS A 36 5.12 -12.67 7.60
C LYS A 36 6.03 -13.86 7.87
N LYS A 37 6.61 -13.92 9.08
CA LYS A 37 7.57 -14.95 9.48
C LYS A 37 6.96 -16.36 9.47
N ASP A 38 5.70 -16.46 9.85
CA ASP A 38 4.91 -17.69 9.94
C ASP A 38 4.21 -18.06 8.62
N ASN A 39 4.11 -17.12 7.67
CA ASN A 39 3.51 -17.37 6.36
C ASN A 39 4.18 -16.54 5.26
N LEU A 40 5.08 -17.18 4.51
CA LEU A 40 5.83 -16.54 3.42
C LEU A 40 4.97 -16.18 2.18
N LEU A 41 3.73 -16.66 2.11
CA LEU A 41 2.73 -16.32 1.09
C LEU A 41 1.81 -15.17 1.53
N HIS A 42 2.01 -14.66 2.74
CA HIS A 42 1.32 -13.51 3.31
C HIS A 42 2.27 -12.32 3.38
N VAL A 43 1.90 -11.23 2.71
CA VAL A 43 2.68 -9.99 2.69
C VAL A 43 1.91 -8.86 3.34
N SER A 44 2.52 -8.21 4.33
CA SER A 44 2.08 -6.92 4.85
C SER A 44 2.66 -5.79 4.00
N ILE A 45 1.89 -4.74 3.76
CA ILE A 45 2.29 -3.55 3.04
C ILE A 45 2.21 -2.35 3.98
N ALA A 46 3.30 -1.61 4.07
CA ALA A 46 3.39 -0.32 4.75
C ALA A 46 3.90 0.73 3.77
N PHE A 47 3.43 1.97 3.91
CA PHE A 47 3.96 3.09 3.14
C PHE A 47 3.76 4.40 3.88
N GLY A 48 4.70 5.32 3.69
CA GLY A 48 4.70 6.59 4.40
C GLY A 48 5.77 7.53 3.90
N VAL A 49 5.79 8.74 4.47
CA VAL A 49 6.78 9.77 4.15
C VAL A 49 8.01 9.55 5.01
N THR A 50 9.20 9.63 4.40
CA THR A 50 10.48 9.40 5.08
C THR A 50 11.22 10.67 5.48
N ASN A 51 10.74 11.86 5.10
CA ASN A 51 11.36 13.13 5.51
C ASN A 51 11.32 13.28 7.03
N GLU A 52 12.46 13.64 7.64
CA GLU A 52 12.63 13.75 9.09
C GLU A 52 11.64 14.73 9.74
N GLU A 53 11.25 15.78 9.01
CA GLU A 53 10.29 16.80 9.46
C GLU A 53 8.87 16.26 9.71
N PHE A 54 8.60 15.03 9.25
CA PHE A 54 7.31 14.36 9.45
C PHE A 54 7.42 13.13 10.35
N GLU A 55 8.57 12.85 11.00
CA GLU A 55 8.77 11.74 11.96
C GLU A 55 8.18 10.37 11.54
N GLY A 56 8.17 10.03 10.25
CA GLY A 56 7.56 8.79 9.76
C GLY A 56 6.03 8.81 9.71
N GLU A 57 5.41 10.00 9.78
CA GLU A 57 3.99 10.16 9.49
C GLU A 57 3.71 9.60 8.08
N GLU A 58 2.82 8.61 8.03
CA GLU A 58 2.40 8.00 6.77
C GLU A 58 1.77 8.99 5.78
N TYR A 59 1.52 10.24 6.20
CA TYR A 59 0.90 11.26 5.37
C TYR A 59 1.14 12.69 5.89
N SER A 60 2.13 13.39 5.36
CA SER A 60 2.17 14.84 5.48
C SER A 60 1.11 15.48 4.56
N LEU A 61 0.56 16.61 4.97
CA LEU A 61 -0.59 17.29 4.36
C LEU A 61 -0.34 17.66 2.89
N THR A 62 -0.56 16.71 1.98
CA THR A 62 -0.52 16.96 0.53
C THR A 62 -1.83 17.56 0.04
N ASN A 63 -1.77 18.40 -0.98
CA ASN A 63 -2.96 18.91 -1.65
C ASN A 63 -3.79 17.73 -2.21
N LYS A 64 -5.12 17.85 -2.27
CA LYS A 64 -6.03 16.76 -2.72
C LYS A 64 -5.62 16.11 -4.05
N GLY A 65 -4.99 16.88 -4.96
CA GLY A 65 -4.50 16.37 -6.25
C GLY A 65 -3.32 15.41 -6.12
N GLU A 66 -2.36 15.73 -5.26
CA GLU A 66 -1.18 14.90 -5.01
C GLU A 66 -1.57 13.58 -4.33
N ALA A 67 -2.57 13.61 -3.44
CA ALA A 67 -3.10 12.41 -2.79
C ALA A 67 -3.51 11.31 -3.78
N PHE A 68 -4.21 11.69 -4.84
CA PHE A 68 -4.64 10.75 -5.86
C PHE A 68 -3.47 10.26 -6.74
N ARG A 69 -2.45 11.11 -6.97
CA ARG A 69 -1.24 10.75 -7.71
C ARG A 69 -0.35 9.80 -6.90
N VAL A 70 -0.19 10.04 -5.59
CA VAL A 70 0.44 9.15 -4.62
C VAL A 70 -0.21 7.77 -4.67
N MET A 71 -1.54 7.70 -4.50
CA MET A 71 -2.26 6.42 -4.57
C MET A 71 -2.14 5.73 -5.92
N THR A 72 -2.14 6.48 -7.02
CA THR A 72 -1.93 5.92 -8.37
C THR A 72 -0.53 5.32 -8.52
N THR A 73 0.48 5.96 -7.91
CA THR A 73 1.86 5.47 -7.89
C THR A 73 1.98 4.18 -7.05
N ILE A 74 1.35 4.16 -5.86
CA ILE A 74 1.30 2.97 -5.00
C ILE A 74 0.62 1.79 -5.72
N VAL A 75 -0.48 2.01 -6.45
CA VAL A 75 -1.12 0.95 -7.26
C VAL A 75 -0.16 0.40 -8.32
N LYS A 76 0.61 1.26 -9.00
CA LYS A 76 1.59 0.82 -10.00
C LYS A 76 2.70 -0.03 -9.35
N ILE A 77 3.23 0.41 -8.21
CA ILE A 77 4.21 -0.35 -7.42
C ILE A 77 3.64 -1.72 -7.02
N PHE A 78 2.40 -1.73 -6.53
CA PHE A 78 1.73 -2.96 -6.08
C PHE A 78 1.57 -3.96 -7.22
N ASN A 79 1.05 -3.52 -8.38
CA ASN A 79 0.87 -4.39 -9.54
C ASN A 79 2.20 -4.97 -10.00
N HIS A 80 3.26 -4.15 -10.06
CA HIS A 80 4.61 -4.62 -10.38
C HIS A 80 5.12 -5.67 -9.37
N TYR A 81 4.96 -5.42 -8.06
CA TYR A 81 5.37 -6.37 -7.03
C TYR A 81 4.58 -7.70 -7.13
N LYS A 82 3.27 -7.65 -7.38
CA LYS A 82 2.40 -8.81 -7.57
C LYS A 82 2.79 -9.65 -8.78
N GLU A 83 3.17 -9.01 -9.89
CA GLU A 83 3.68 -9.67 -11.10
C GLU A 83 4.98 -10.45 -10.84
N LEU A 84 5.91 -9.86 -10.07
CA LEU A 84 7.16 -10.52 -9.67
C LEU A 84 6.98 -11.67 -8.67
N HIS A 85 5.84 -11.69 -7.96
CA HIS A 85 5.59 -12.62 -6.86
C HIS A 85 4.24 -13.35 -6.98
N PRO A 86 4.01 -14.12 -8.05
CA PRO A 86 2.69 -14.71 -8.37
C PRO A 86 2.17 -15.72 -7.33
N ASN A 87 3.07 -16.29 -6.52
CA ASN A 87 2.75 -17.27 -5.48
C ASN A 87 2.17 -16.65 -4.20
N ILE A 88 2.31 -15.33 -4.00
CA ILE A 88 1.64 -14.65 -2.89
C ILE A 88 0.13 -14.81 -3.07
N ASN A 89 -0.53 -15.20 -1.98
CA ASN A 89 -1.97 -15.43 -1.97
C ASN A 89 -2.69 -14.56 -0.95
N THR A 90 -1.95 -13.83 -0.11
CA THR A 90 -2.52 -12.95 0.91
C THR A 90 -1.72 -11.66 1.00
N TYR A 91 -2.42 -10.54 1.02
CA TYR A 91 -1.89 -9.20 1.23
C TYR A 91 -2.61 -8.54 2.41
N GLU A 92 -1.89 -7.74 3.18
CA GLU A 92 -2.42 -7.07 4.37
C GLU A 92 -1.99 -5.60 4.36
N PHE A 93 -2.96 -4.71 4.42
CA PHE A 93 -2.74 -3.28 4.68
C PHE A 93 -3.08 -3.01 6.14
N VAL A 94 -2.15 -2.42 6.87
CA VAL A 94 -2.40 -1.88 8.22
C VAL A 94 -2.29 -0.37 8.09
N GLY A 95 -3.36 0.35 8.42
CA GLY A 95 -3.23 1.79 8.64
C GLY A 95 -2.75 1.99 10.07
N GLU A 96 -1.52 2.48 10.26
CA GLU A 96 -1.10 2.84 11.62
C GLU A 96 -1.95 4.04 12.09
N PRO A 97 -2.68 3.91 13.21
CA PRO A 97 -3.44 5.02 13.75
C PRO A 97 -2.46 6.12 14.18
N ARG A 98 -2.79 7.38 13.91
CA ARG A 98 -2.07 8.48 14.56
C ARG A 98 -2.28 8.41 16.08
N ALA A 99 -1.38 9.02 16.85
CA ALA A 99 -1.46 9.06 18.31
C ALA A 99 -2.78 9.67 18.83
N ASP A 100 -3.49 10.45 18.00
CA ASP A 100 -4.78 11.08 18.28
C ASP A 100 -5.99 10.37 17.63
N GLU A 101 -5.78 9.27 16.89
CA GLU A 101 -6.85 8.52 16.22
C GLU A 101 -7.22 7.24 16.98
N ASP A 102 -8.52 6.97 17.06
CA ASP A 102 -9.05 5.74 17.62
C ASP A 102 -8.68 4.54 16.71
N ALA A 103 -7.92 3.59 17.27
CA ALA A 103 -7.40 2.42 16.57
C ALA A 103 -8.51 1.48 16.04
N GLU A 104 -9.73 1.60 16.55
CA GLU A 104 -10.83 0.68 16.24
C GLU A 104 -11.60 1.07 14.97
N PHE A 105 -11.54 2.34 14.54
CA PHE A 105 -12.31 2.84 13.40
C PHE A 105 -11.47 3.00 12.13
N PRO A 106 -12.03 2.67 10.95
CA PRO A 106 -11.32 2.84 9.68
C PRO A 106 -11.00 4.33 9.47
N THR A 107 -9.73 4.67 9.62
CA THR A 107 -9.18 6.01 9.37
C THR A 107 -9.55 6.47 7.95
N ARG A 108 -9.53 7.78 7.70
CA ARG A 108 -9.70 8.33 6.32
C ARG A 108 -8.76 7.65 5.31
N ARG A 109 -7.61 7.15 5.79
CA ARG A 109 -6.59 6.43 5.01
C ARG A 109 -7.08 5.07 4.53
N LEU A 110 -7.60 4.21 5.41
CA LEU A 110 -8.08 2.89 5.02
C LEU A 110 -9.20 2.98 3.97
N LYS A 111 -10.09 3.98 4.10
CA LYS A 111 -11.13 4.26 3.08
C LYS A 111 -10.56 4.66 1.73
N LEU A 112 -9.48 5.45 1.72
CA LEU A 112 -8.78 5.80 0.49
C LEU A 112 -8.14 4.56 -0.14
N TYR A 113 -7.49 3.70 0.64
CA TYR A 113 -6.86 2.48 0.13
C TYR A 113 -7.90 1.53 -0.45
N GLN A 114 -9.00 1.32 0.28
CA GLN A 114 -10.14 0.52 -0.17
C GLN A 114 -10.67 0.97 -1.54
N ARG A 115 -10.71 2.28 -1.81
CA ARG A 115 -11.14 2.81 -3.12
C ARG A 115 -10.24 2.38 -4.28
N TYR A 116 -8.98 2.06 -4.01
CA TYR A 116 -7.99 1.66 -5.01
C TYR A 116 -7.79 0.14 -5.09
N LEU A 117 -8.28 -0.65 -4.12
CA LEU A 117 -8.19 -2.12 -4.15
C LEU A 117 -8.77 -2.75 -5.42
N PRO A 118 -9.93 -2.31 -5.96
CA PRO A 118 -10.47 -2.86 -7.21
C PRO A 118 -9.59 -2.58 -8.45
N ARG A 119 -8.55 -1.74 -8.35
CA ARG A 119 -7.57 -1.52 -9.42
C ARG A 119 -6.39 -2.49 -9.38
N ILE A 120 -6.28 -3.27 -8.31
CA ILE A 120 -5.19 -4.21 -8.04
C ILE A 120 -5.72 -5.66 -8.05
N PHE A 121 -6.92 -5.85 -7.52
CA PHE A 121 -7.53 -7.14 -7.25
C PHE A 121 -8.80 -7.30 -8.09
N ASP A 122 -8.88 -8.42 -8.79
CA ASP A 122 -10.06 -8.87 -9.52
C ASP A 122 -10.96 -9.76 -8.62
N ASP A 123 -12.05 -10.27 -9.17
CA ASP A 123 -13.05 -11.07 -8.46
C ASP A 123 -12.53 -12.41 -7.91
N ASN A 124 -11.31 -12.83 -8.28
CA ASN A 124 -10.66 -14.01 -7.69
C ASN A 124 -10.03 -13.73 -6.31
N TRP A 125 -10.19 -12.52 -5.78
CA TRP A 125 -9.69 -12.12 -4.48
C TRP A 125 -10.84 -11.65 -3.59
N THR A 126 -10.80 -12.06 -2.32
CA THR A 126 -11.70 -11.60 -1.27
C THR A 126 -11.03 -10.49 -0.48
N ILE A 127 -11.77 -9.42 -0.19
CA ILE A 127 -11.31 -8.29 0.63
C ILE A 127 -12.09 -8.32 1.95
N GLU A 128 -11.39 -8.53 3.06
CA GLU A 128 -11.93 -8.45 4.41
C GLU A 128 -11.37 -7.23 5.16
N VAL A 129 -12.25 -6.42 5.73
CA VAL A 129 -11.86 -5.25 6.53
C VAL A 129 -12.18 -5.53 7.99
N LYS A 130 -11.18 -5.44 8.88
CA LYS A 130 -11.32 -5.64 10.32
C LYS A 130 -10.61 -4.49 11.03
N GLY A 131 -11.39 -3.54 11.58
CA GLY A 131 -10.85 -2.33 12.22
C GLY A 131 -10.04 -1.46 11.25
N ASN A 132 -8.79 -1.16 11.61
CA ASN A 132 -7.82 -0.41 10.80
C ASN A 132 -7.06 -1.24 9.76
N LYS A 133 -7.45 -2.51 9.57
CA LYS A 133 -6.75 -3.46 8.71
C LYS A 133 -7.63 -3.96 7.57
N ALA A 134 -7.05 -4.02 6.38
CA ALA A 134 -7.64 -4.73 5.24
C ALA A 134 -6.77 -5.94 4.88
N VAL A 135 -7.39 -7.12 4.83
CA VAL A 135 -6.76 -8.37 4.40
C VAL A 135 -7.37 -8.76 3.06
N ILE A 136 -6.52 -9.03 2.08
CA ILE A 136 -6.92 -9.43 0.74
C ILE A 136 -6.33 -10.80 0.46
N SER A 137 -7.18 -11.80 0.23
CA SER A 137 -6.75 -13.18 0.02
C SER A 137 -7.31 -13.73 -1.30
N LYS A 138 -6.55 -14.57 -2.00
CA LYS A 138 -7.06 -15.32 -3.16
C LYS A 138 -8.22 -16.21 -2.69
N ASN A 139 -9.27 -16.28 -3.48
CA ASN A 139 -10.35 -17.22 -3.27
C ASN A 139 -9.74 -18.62 -3.32
N SER A 140 -9.90 -19.39 -2.24
CA SER A 140 -9.60 -20.81 -2.25
C SER A 140 -10.49 -21.45 -3.32
N LEU A 141 -9.90 -22.03 -4.37
CA LEU A 141 -10.65 -22.88 -5.28
C LEU A 141 -11.12 -24.08 -4.47
N THR A 142 -12.39 -24.08 -4.09
CA THR A 142 -13.07 -25.29 -3.63
C THR A 142 -13.25 -26.17 -4.86
N TYR A 143 -12.35 -27.13 -5.05
CA TYR A 143 -12.50 -28.21 -6.03
C TYR A 143 -13.51 -29.24 -5.51
#